data_AF-A0A1I4V2G0-F1
#
_entry.id   AF-A0A1I4V2G0-F1
#
_cell.length_a   1.000
_cell.length_b   1.000
_cell.length_c   1.000
_cell.angle_alpha   90.00
_cell.angle_beta   90.00
_cell.angle_gamma   90.00
#
_symmetry.space_group_name_H-M   'P 1'
#
loop_
_entity.id
_entity.type
_entity.pdbx_description
1 polymer ?
#
loop_
_entity_poly.entity_id
_entity_poly.type
_entity_poly.pdbx_seq_one_letter_code
_entity_poly.pdbx_strand_id
1 'polypeptide(L)' 'MAKSNNDNHANQCNPNNNAYWQSRGNEGRPADWDEENDE' A
#
# COMPACT_ATOMS: atom_id res chain seq x y z
N MET A 1 -14.06 -7.83 -21.22
CA MET A 1 -13.70 -7.83 -19.79
C MET A 1 -12.97 -6.54 -19.47
N ALA A 2 -13.50 -5.73 -18.55
CA ALA A 2 -12.98 -4.39 -18.26
C ALA A 2 -11.61 -4.46 -17.58
N LYS A 3 -10.60 -3.82 -18.20
CA LYS A 3 -9.23 -3.67 -17.69
C LYS A 3 -9.18 -3.07 -16.27
N SER A 4 -10.24 -2.33 -15.92
CA SER A 4 -10.49 -1.70 -14.63
C SER A 4 -10.51 -2.64 -13.41
N ASN A 5 -10.72 -3.95 -13.60
CA ASN A 5 -10.71 -4.90 -12.48
C ASN A 5 -9.28 -5.38 -12.12
N ASN A 6 -8.33 -5.29 -13.06
CA ASN A 6 -6.93 -5.66 -12.83
C ASN A 6 -6.03 -4.46 -12.49
N ASP A 7 -6.49 -3.24 -12.75
CA ASP A 7 -5.75 -2.02 -12.39
C ASP A 7 -5.81 -1.71 -10.87
N ASN A 8 -6.49 -2.55 -10.08
CA ASN A 8 -6.70 -2.34 -8.65
C ASN A 8 -5.73 -3.12 -7.72
N HIS A 9 -4.69 -3.76 -8.26
CA HIS A 9 -3.70 -4.47 -7.42
C HIS A 9 -2.27 -3.93 -7.51
N ALA A 10 -1.99 -2.92 -8.35
CA ALA A 10 -0.66 -2.32 -8.39
C ALA A 10 -0.28 -1.60 -7.08
N ASN A 11 -1.28 -1.10 -6.35
CA ASN A 11 -1.08 -0.27 -5.16
C ASN A 11 -1.26 -1.02 -3.83
N GLN A 12 -1.87 -2.21 -3.84
CA GLN A 12 -2.05 -3.01 -2.62
C GLN A 12 -0.79 -3.79 -2.21
N CYS A 13 0.16 -3.98 -3.13
CA CYS A 13 1.46 -4.60 -2.85
C CYS A 13 2.60 -3.59 -2.70
N ASN A 14 2.29 -2.29 -2.67
CA ASN A 14 3.27 -1.22 -2.56
C ASN A 14 3.23 -0.61 -1.15
N PRO A 15 4.22 -0.84 -0.28
CA PRO A 15 4.26 -0.24 1.06
C PRO A 15 4.33 1.30 1.04
N ASN A 16 4.72 1.91 -0.08
CA ASN A 16 4.66 3.36 -0.25
C ASN A 16 3.23 3.89 -0.43
N ASN A 17 2.26 3.00 -0.70
CA ASN A 17 0.86 3.37 -0.94
C ASN A 17 -0.01 3.05 0.28
N ASN A 18 -0.95 3.94 0.60
CA ASN A 18 -1.90 3.75 1.69
C ASN A 18 -2.76 2.49 1.54
N ALA A 19 -3.07 2.09 0.30
CA ALA A 19 -3.88 0.90 0.01
C ALA A 19 -3.22 -0.40 0.51
N TYR A 20 -1.89 -0.48 0.52
CA TYR A 20 -1.15 -1.59 1.12
C TYR A 20 -1.44 -1.71 2.62
N TRP A 21 -1.35 -0.60 3.35
CA TRP A 21 -1.56 -0.57 4.79
C TRP A 21 -3.01 -0.82 5.19
N GLN A 22 -3.96 -0.28 4.43
CA GLN A 22 -5.39 -0.52 4.61
C GLN A 22 -5.77 -1.99 4.42
N SER A 23 -5.15 -2.68 3.46
CA SER A 23 -5.36 -4.12 3.28
C SER A 23 -4.87 -4.97 4.47
N ARG A 24 -3.94 -4.43 5.27
CA ARG A 24 -3.35 -5.08 6.45
C ARG A 24 -4.06 -4.70 7.75
N GLY A 25 -5.13 -3.90 7.69
CA GLY A 25 -5.91 -3.47 8.85
C GLY A 25 -5.39 -2.19 9.51
N ASN A 26 -4.49 -1.45 8.86
CA ASN A 26 -4.04 -0.15 9.33
C ASN A 26 -4.87 0.96 8.67
N GLU A 27 -5.17 2.04 9.38
CA GLU A 27 -5.94 3.17 8.82
C GLU A 27 -5.18 3.88 7.69
N GLY A 28 -3.86 3.78 7.74
CA GLY A 28 -2.96 4.21 6.69
C GLY A 28 -1.52 3.76 6.95
N ARG A 29 -0.61 4.30 6.13
CA ARG A 29 0.84 4.13 6.30
C ARG A 29 1.29 4.73 7.64
N PRO A 30 1.94 3.95 8.54
CA PRO A 30 2.52 4.49 9.77
C PRO A 30 3.53 5.62 9.46
N ALA A 31 3.96 6.41 10.44
CA ALA A 31 4.98 7.44 10.21
C ALA A 31 6.40 6.85 10.25
N ASP A 32 6.57 5.85 11.09
CA ASP A 32 7.79 5.14 11.47
C ASP A 32 8.22 4.03 10.48
N TRP A 33 7.32 3.54 9.62
CA TRP A 33 7.64 2.45 8.68
C TRP A 33 8.72 2.79 7.62
N ASP A 34 8.90 4.08 7.29
CA ASP A 34 9.89 4.57 6.31
C ASP A 34 11.23 4.88 7.01
N GLU A 35 11.18 5.24 8.30
CA GLU A 35 12.36 5.62 9.08
C GLU A 35 13.29 4.42 9.32
N GLU A 36 12.77 3.20 9.36
CA GLU A 36 13.56 1.98 9.58
C GLU A 36 14.29 1.46 8.31
N ASN A 37 13.99 2.01 7.13
CA ASN A 37 14.60 1.58 5.85
C ASN A 37 15.65 2.55 5.29
N ASP A 38 15.88 3.69 5.96
CA ASP A 38 16.82 4.74 5.53
C ASP A 38 18.17 4.69 6.28
N GLU A 39 18.58 3.52 6.80
CA GLU A 39 19.89 3.27 7.44
C GLU A 39 20.85 2.40 6.59
#